data_AF-K1SXY7-F1
#
_entry.id   AF-K1SXY7-F1
#
_cell.length_a   1.000
_cell.length_b   1.000
_cell.length_c   1.000
_cell.angle_alpha   90.00
_cell.angle_beta   90.00
_cell.angle_gamma   90.00
#
_symmetry.space_group_name_H-M   'P 1'
#
loop_
_entity.id
_entity.type
_entity.pdbx_description
1 polymer ?
#
loop_
_entity_poly.entity_id
_entity_poly.type
_entity_poly.pdbx_seq_one_letter_code
_entity_poly.pdbx_strand_id
1 'polypeptide(L)'
;MINCEWTPEELSHHLDASAKRYIAKNNIQLYTINAIDLAIKIGMGKRNNTILQSAFFSLAKIMPEEDAIRYMKEKAKASYMKKGEDVVEMNYKAIDLGATAYVKIDVPADWANAVDEAPAKELTGRPATVKMVRDILTPVDKMDGDSLPVSAFVDHADGTFELGASAYEKRGVAVSVPEWDST
;
A
#
# COMPACT_ATOMS: atom_id res chain seq x y z
N MET A 1 0.20 3.92 9.83
CA MET A 1 0.49 4.97 8.83
C MET A 1 0.15 4.42 7.45
N ILE A 2 -0.50 5.21 6.60
CA ILE A 2 -0.86 4.87 5.22
C ILE A 2 -0.07 5.78 4.27
N ASN A 3 0.58 5.21 3.25
CA ASN A 3 1.20 6.00 2.20
C ASN A 3 0.19 6.21 1.06
N CYS A 4 -0.28 7.43 0.85
CA CYS A 4 -1.27 7.75 -0.18
C CYS A 4 -1.21 9.22 -0.57
N GLU A 5 -1.74 9.53 -1.75
CA GLU A 5 -1.90 10.90 -2.26
C GLU A 5 -3.22 11.55 -1.81
N TRP A 6 -4.08 10.78 -1.16
CA TRP A 6 -5.41 11.21 -0.73
C TRP A 6 -5.38 12.27 0.38
N THR A 7 -6.24 13.27 0.22
CA THR A 7 -6.70 14.15 1.29
C THR A 7 -7.45 13.36 2.38
N PRO A 8 -7.63 13.90 3.60
CA PRO A 8 -8.44 13.25 4.63
C PRO A 8 -9.86 12.88 4.16
N GLU A 9 -10.47 13.72 3.33
CA GLU A 9 -11.79 13.51 2.74
C GLU A 9 -11.77 12.34 1.75
N GLU A 10 -10.80 12.31 0.83
CA GLU A 10 -10.63 11.21 -0.13
C GLU A 10 -10.28 9.90 0.57
N LEU A 11 -9.46 9.95 1.63
CA LEU A 11 -9.15 8.77 2.45
C LEU A 11 -10.42 8.19 3.06
N SER A 12 -11.31 9.05 3.58
CA SER A 12 -12.62 8.63 4.09
C SER A 12 -13.53 8.14 2.98
N HIS A 13 -13.34 8.52 1.73
CA HIS A 13 -14.09 7.96 0.61
C HIS A 13 -13.55 6.57 0.22
N HIS A 14 -12.23 6.42 0.09
CA HIS A 14 -11.58 5.23 -0.45
C HIS A 14 -11.37 4.08 0.54
N LEU A 15 -11.29 4.36 1.84
CA LEU A 15 -11.19 3.28 2.83
C LEU A 15 -12.48 2.47 2.88
N ASP A 16 -12.35 1.15 2.86
CA ASP A 16 -13.50 0.28 3.02
C ASP A 16 -14.11 0.41 4.44
N ALA A 17 -15.38 0.05 4.55
CA ALA A 17 -16.10 0.19 5.81
C ALA A 17 -15.54 -0.70 6.92
N SER A 18 -14.97 -1.86 6.59
CA SER A 18 -14.38 -2.77 7.58
C SER A 18 -13.13 -2.15 8.24
N ALA A 19 -12.26 -1.54 7.46
CA ALA A 19 -11.06 -0.83 7.90
C ALA A 19 -11.43 0.41 8.72
N LYS A 20 -12.41 1.20 8.26
CA LYS A 20 -12.95 2.35 9.02
C LYS A 20 -13.43 1.93 10.40
N ARG A 21 -14.29 0.90 10.47
CA ARG A 21 -14.80 0.36 11.73
C ARG A 21 -13.66 -0.14 12.63
N TYR A 22 -12.69 -0.86 12.06
CA TYR A 22 -11.56 -1.39 12.81
C TYR A 22 -10.72 -0.27 13.43
N ILE A 23 -10.38 0.77 12.65
CA ILE A 23 -9.61 1.93 13.11
C ILE A 23 -10.34 2.65 14.24
N ALA A 24 -11.62 2.97 14.05
CA ALA A 24 -12.42 3.71 15.03
C ALA A 24 -12.64 2.91 16.33
N LYS A 25 -13.01 1.62 16.22
CA LYS A 25 -13.30 0.78 17.40
C LYS A 25 -12.06 0.45 18.23
N ASN A 26 -10.88 0.43 17.62
CA ASN A 26 -9.62 0.15 18.31
C ASN A 26 -8.84 1.41 18.68
N ASN A 27 -9.42 2.61 18.49
CA ASN A 27 -8.78 3.90 18.80
C ASN A 27 -7.38 4.02 18.18
N ILE A 28 -7.23 3.62 16.92
CA ILE A 28 -5.94 3.60 16.23
C ILE A 28 -5.51 5.03 15.92
N GLN A 29 -4.25 5.36 16.23
CA GLN A 29 -3.65 6.60 15.77
C GLN A 29 -3.32 6.51 14.27
N LEU A 30 -4.17 7.12 13.45
CA LEU A 30 -4.04 7.09 12.00
C LEU A 30 -3.21 8.28 11.50
N TYR A 31 -2.29 8.00 10.59
CA TYR A 31 -1.44 8.99 9.93
C TYR A 31 -1.36 8.67 8.44
N THR A 32 -1.36 9.69 7.59
CA THR A 32 -1.07 9.57 6.15
C THR A 32 0.24 10.26 5.80
N ILE A 33 0.86 9.83 4.71
CA ILE A 33 2.01 10.51 4.11
C ILE A 33 1.98 10.31 2.60
N ASN A 34 2.22 11.38 1.84
CA ASN A 34 2.37 11.27 0.38
C ASN A 34 3.85 11.12 0.02
N ALA A 35 4.40 9.92 0.25
CA ALA A 35 5.82 9.69 0.07
C ALA A 35 6.24 9.60 -1.41
N ILE A 36 5.31 9.34 -2.33
CA ILE A 36 5.59 9.28 -3.78
C ILE A 36 5.91 10.69 -4.30
N ASP A 37 5.03 11.67 -4.08
CA ASP A 37 5.27 13.02 -4.54
C ASP A 37 6.47 13.67 -3.85
N LEU A 38 6.65 13.39 -2.55
CA LEU A 38 7.83 13.86 -1.83
C LEU A 38 9.11 13.31 -2.45
N ALA A 39 9.15 12.02 -2.81
CA ALA A 39 10.30 11.41 -3.47
C ALA A 39 10.56 12.01 -4.87
N ILE A 40 9.51 12.29 -5.64
CA ILE A 40 9.63 12.95 -6.95
C ILE A 40 10.21 14.37 -6.78
N LYS A 41 9.65 15.16 -5.85
CA LYS A 41 10.08 16.55 -5.59
C LYS A 41 11.56 16.67 -5.22
N ILE A 42 12.12 15.69 -4.51
CA ILE A 42 13.54 15.69 -4.12
C ILE A 42 14.46 14.94 -5.09
N GLY A 43 13.95 14.47 -6.24
CA GLY A 43 14.74 13.81 -7.27
C GLY A 43 14.99 12.31 -7.05
N MET A 44 14.32 11.68 -6.09
CA MET A 44 14.40 10.23 -5.84
C MET A 44 13.49 9.40 -6.76
N GLY A 45 12.60 10.05 -7.52
CA GLY A 45 11.65 9.40 -8.42
C GLY A 45 10.72 8.47 -7.64
N LYS A 46 10.69 7.19 -7.99
CA LYS A 46 9.80 6.18 -7.34
C LYS A 46 10.32 5.66 -5.99
N ARG A 47 11.48 6.12 -5.51
CA ARG A 47 12.11 5.60 -4.28
C ARG A 47 11.64 6.37 -3.05
N ASN A 48 10.61 5.87 -2.40
CA ASN A 48 10.00 6.48 -1.19
C ASN A 48 10.38 5.75 0.12
N ASN A 49 11.18 4.69 0.05
CA ASN A 49 11.56 3.86 1.20
C ASN A 49 12.20 4.64 2.35
N THR A 50 13.14 5.55 2.07
CA THR A 50 13.82 6.37 3.08
C THR A 50 12.86 7.31 3.81
N ILE A 51 11.89 7.87 3.07
CA ILE A 51 10.84 8.74 3.62
C ILE A 51 9.96 7.94 4.58
N LEU A 52 9.48 6.77 4.15
CA LEU A 52 8.63 5.90 4.97
C LEU A 52 9.37 5.36 6.20
N GLN A 53 10.67 5.05 6.07
CA GLN A 53 11.49 4.61 7.19
C GLN A 53 11.66 5.72 8.23
N SER A 54 11.90 6.96 7.80
CA SER A 54 12.00 8.09 8.72
C SER A 54 10.68 8.37 9.45
N ALA A 55 9.56 8.32 8.72
CA ALA A 55 8.23 8.45 9.29
C ALA A 55 7.93 7.35 10.33
N PHE A 56 8.36 6.11 10.06
CA PHE A 56 8.25 5.01 11.02
C PHE A 56 8.99 5.32 12.33
N PHE A 57 10.26 5.73 12.27
CA PHE A 57 11.02 6.01 13.49
C PHE A 57 10.46 7.19 14.30
N SER A 58 10.03 8.25 13.62
CA SER A 58 9.41 9.42 14.27
C SER A 58 8.10 9.04 14.97
N LEU A 59 7.24 8.22 14.34
CA LEU A 59 5.95 7.81 14.89
C LEU A 59 6.05 6.68 15.93
N ALA A 60 6.92 5.71 15.73
CA ALA A 60 7.01 4.52 16.58
C ALA A 60 7.64 4.81 17.95
N LYS A 61 8.41 5.90 18.07
CA LYS A 61 9.07 6.35 19.31
C LYS A 61 9.87 5.24 20.02
N ILE A 62 10.46 4.34 19.24
CA ILE A 62 11.29 3.24 19.77
C ILE A 62 12.66 3.74 20.26
N MET A 63 13.03 4.98 19.92
CA MET A 63 14.23 5.67 20.37
C MET A 63 14.05 7.20 20.23
N PRO A 64 14.95 8.03 20.78
CA PRO A 64 14.94 9.47 20.55
C PRO A 64 15.01 9.81 19.06
N GLU A 65 14.19 10.76 18.61
CA GLU A 65 14.08 11.13 17.21
C GLU A 65 15.40 11.65 16.64
N GLU A 66 16.13 12.46 17.41
CA GLU A 66 17.46 12.97 17.03
C GLU A 66 18.46 11.83 16.76
N ASP A 67 18.43 10.77 17.59
CA ASP A 67 19.27 9.59 17.39
C ASP A 67 18.84 8.80 16.15
N ALA A 68 17.54 8.63 15.94
CA ALA A 68 17.03 7.94 14.75
C ALA A 68 17.47 8.65 13.47
N ILE A 69 17.27 9.98 13.39
CA ILE A 69 17.68 10.79 12.24
C ILE A 69 19.20 10.70 12.04
N ARG A 70 19.98 10.82 13.12
CA ARG A 70 21.45 10.69 13.06
C ARG A 70 21.88 9.34 12.50
N TYR A 71 21.38 8.24 13.05
CA TYR A 71 21.74 6.89 12.58
C TYR A 71 21.30 6.63 11.14
N MET A 72 20.13 7.13 10.74
CA MET A 72 19.68 7.05 9.35
C MET A 72 20.61 7.79 8.40
N LYS A 73 21.04 9.02 8.74
CA LYS A 73 21.97 9.80 7.92
C LYS A 73 23.36 9.13 7.85
N GLU A 74 23.88 8.64 8.98
CA GLU A 74 25.14 7.89 9.00
C GLU A 74 25.08 6.65 8.08
N LYS A 75 23.97 5.89 8.11
CA LYS A 75 23.77 4.73 7.25
C LYS A 75 23.56 5.11 5.78
N ALA A 76 22.84 6.19 5.49
CA ALA A 76 22.66 6.68 4.13
C ALA A 76 24.01 7.06 3.51
N LYS A 77 24.87 7.78 4.25
CA LYS A 77 26.24 8.09 3.81
C LYS A 77 27.04 6.82 3.55
N ALA A 78 27.11 5.91 4.52
CA ALA A 78 27.88 4.66 4.37
C ALA A 78 27.42 3.82 3.16
N SER A 79 26.10 3.79 2.89
CA SER A 79 25.52 2.97 1.83
C SER A 79 25.63 3.61 0.45
N TYR A 80 25.59 4.94 0.37
CA TYR A 80 25.44 5.66 -0.90
C TYR A 80 26.60 6.58 -1.28
N MET A 81 27.61 6.76 -0.43
CA MET A 81 28.80 7.58 -0.75
C MET A 81 29.43 7.19 -2.09
N LYS A 82 29.47 5.89 -2.41
CA LYS A 82 30.01 5.37 -3.69
C LYS A 82 29.21 5.82 -4.92
N LYS A 83 28.00 6.33 -4.75
CA LYS A 83 27.10 6.81 -5.83
C LYS A 83 27.16 8.33 -6.02
N GLY A 84 27.98 9.04 -5.24
CA GLY A 84 28.14 10.49 -5.30
C GLY A 84 27.42 11.21 -4.16
N GLU A 85 27.89 12.41 -3.85
CA GLU A 85 27.38 13.25 -2.75
C GLU A 85 25.92 13.64 -3.00
N ASP A 86 25.54 13.94 -4.25
CA ASP A 86 24.17 14.31 -4.61
C ASP A 86 23.14 13.24 -4.17
N VAL A 87 23.48 11.95 -4.30
CA VAL A 87 22.61 10.85 -3.88
C VAL A 87 22.52 10.77 -2.36
N VAL A 88 23.60 11.07 -1.65
CA VAL A 88 23.61 11.14 -0.17
C VAL A 88 22.75 12.30 0.30
N GLU A 89 22.90 13.49 -0.29
CA GLU A 89 22.09 14.65 0.05
C GLU A 89 20.60 14.45 -0.22
N MET A 90 20.24 13.79 -1.34
CA MET A 90 18.84 13.41 -1.62
C MET A 90 18.27 12.52 -0.51
N ASN A 91 19.05 11.56 -0.02
CA ASN A 91 18.61 10.71 1.09
C ASN A 91 18.50 11.50 2.40
N TYR A 92 19.38 12.45 2.68
CA TYR A 92 19.25 13.31 3.85
C TYR A 92 17.95 14.12 3.82
N LYS A 93 17.65 14.73 2.67
CA LYS A 93 16.38 15.44 2.45
C LYS A 93 15.18 14.50 2.65
N ALA A 94 15.26 13.27 2.15
CA ALA A 94 14.22 12.26 2.33
C ALA A 94 14.00 11.89 3.80
N ILE A 95 15.07 11.76 4.58
CA ILE A 95 15.02 11.49 6.03
C ILE A 95 14.31 12.64 6.73
N ASP A 96 14.75 13.88 6.47
CA ASP A 96 14.22 15.07 7.14
C ASP A 96 12.73 15.30 6.79
N LEU A 97 12.34 15.09 5.53
CA LEU A 97 10.94 15.13 5.11
C LEU A 97 10.11 14.02 5.75
N GLY A 98 10.60 12.79 5.75
CA GLY A 98 9.86 11.66 6.32
C GLY A 98 9.56 11.82 7.81
N ALA A 99 10.44 12.52 8.56
CA ALA A 99 10.23 12.77 9.98
C ALA A 99 9.10 13.78 10.28
N THR A 100 8.66 14.56 9.28
CA THR A 100 7.78 15.72 9.52
C THR A 100 6.56 15.80 8.59
N ALA A 101 6.61 15.18 7.41
CA ALA A 101 5.60 15.39 6.36
C ALA A 101 4.34 14.52 6.53
N TYR A 102 4.28 13.64 7.53
CA TYR A 102 3.07 12.87 7.80
C TYR A 102 1.99 13.75 8.44
N VAL A 103 0.73 13.46 8.11
CA VAL A 103 -0.43 14.16 8.63
C VAL A 103 -1.18 13.22 9.55
N LYS A 104 -1.46 13.68 10.78
CA LYS A 104 -2.34 12.95 11.69
C LYS A 104 -3.78 13.10 11.22
N ILE A 105 -4.50 11.98 11.14
CA ILE A 105 -5.92 11.97 10.79
C ILE A 105 -6.72 11.90 12.08
N ASP A 106 -7.59 12.89 12.27
CA ASP A 106 -8.60 12.85 13.31
C ASP A 106 -9.72 11.90 12.84
N VAL A 107 -9.68 10.67 13.36
CA VAL A 107 -10.59 9.58 12.96
C VAL A 107 -12.04 9.98 13.29
N PRO A 108 -12.92 10.11 12.29
CA PRO A 108 -14.32 10.43 12.53
C PRO A 108 -15.02 9.35 13.37
N ALA A 109 -15.85 9.77 14.33
CA ALA A 109 -16.55 8.83 15.21
C ALA A 109 -17.58 7.95 14.47
N ASP A 110 -18.13 8.46 13.37
CA ASP A 110 -19.09 7.75 12.52
C ASP A 110 -18.48 6.55 11.79
N TRP A 111 -17.15 6.50 11.62
CA TRP A 111 -16.45 5.34 11.06
C TRP A 111 -16.72 4.06 11.84
N ALA A 112 -17.02 4.14 13.13
CA ALA A 112 -17.40 2.98 13.94
C ALA A 112 -18.67 2.27 13.45
N ASN A 113 -19.51 3.00 12.71
CA ASN A 113 -20.79 2.56 12.16
C ASN A 113 -20.80 2.55 10.62
N ALA A 114 -19.64 2.65 9.97
CA ALA A 114 -19.56 2.59 8.50
C ALA A 114 -20.22 1.30 7.99
N VAL A 115 -20.99 1.41 6.90
CA VAL A 115 -21.76 0.30 6.31
C VAL A 115 -20.99 -0.27 5.13
N ASP A 116 -20.94 -1.59 5.02
CA ASP A 116 -20.27 -2.27 3.92
C ASP A 116 -20.94 -1.93 2.58
N GLU A 117 -20.12 -1.78 1.54
CA GLU A 117 -20.61 -1.57 0.19
C GLU A 117 -21.33 -2.81 -0.34
N ALA A 118 -22.13 -2.62 -1.39
CA ALA A 118 -22.78 -3.74 -2.06
C ALA A 118 -21.73 -4.75 -2.55
N PRO A 119 -22.04 -6.05 -2.54
CA PRO A 119 -21.09 -7.06 -3.01
C PRO A 119 -20.65 -6.76 -4.43
N ALA A 120 -19.40 -7.12 -4.73
CA ALA A 120 -18.84 -6.98 -6.07
C ALA A 120 -19.73 -7.66 -7.11
N LYS A 121 -19.71 -7.13 -8.34
CA LYS A 121 -20.45 -7.72 -9.46
C LYS A 121 -20.00 -9.18 -9.66
N GLU A 122 -20.97 -10.03 -9.97
CA GLU A 122 -20.72 -11.42 -10.33
C GLU A 122 -19.72 -11.52 -11.49
N LEU A 123 -18.78 -12.45 -11.36
CA LEU A 123 -17.79 -12.71 -12.39
C LEU A 123 -18.45 -13.36 -13.61
N THR A 124 -18.14 -12.85 -14.80
CA THR A 124 -18.70 -13.35 -16.07
C THR A 124 -17.61 -13.99 -16.92
N GLY A 125 -17.93 -15.07 -17.64
CA GLY A 125 -17.01 -15.71 -18.58
C GLY A 125 -17.23 -17.21 -18.66
N ARG A 126 -16.21 -17.96 -19.08
CA ARG A 126 -16.26 -19.43 -19.12
C ARG A 126 -16.49 -19.98 -17.70
N PRO A 127 -17.52 -20.82 -17.47
CA PRO A 127 -17.89 -21.26 -16.12
C PRO A 127 -16.75 -21.90 -15.32
N ALA A 128 -15.93 -22.74 -15.96
CA ALA A 128 -14.80 -23.39 -15.31
C ALA A 128 -13.73 -22.39 -14.83
N THR A 129 -13.37 -21.42 -15.69
CA THR A 129 -12.43 -20.34 -15.32
C THR A 129 -13.01 -19.47 -14.20
N VAL A 130 -14.29 -19.09 -14.28
CA VAL A 130 -14.95 -18.28 -13.24
C VAL A 130 -14.96 -19.00 -11.90
N LYS A 131 -15.28 -20.30 -11.87
CA LYS A 131 -15.23 -21.14 -10.67
C LYS A 131 -13.83 -21.14 -10.04
N MET A 132 -12.80 -21.41 -10.84
CA MET A 132 -11.41 -21.41 -10.39
C MET A 132 -10.98 -20.03 -9.87
N VAL A 133 -11.38 -18.95 -10.54
CA VAL A 133 -11.06 -17.58 -10.11
C VAL A 133 -11.71 -17.25 -8.78
N ARG A 134 -12.99 -17.60 -8.60
CA ARG A 134 -13.73 -17.33 -7.36
C ARG A 134 -13.24 -18.18 -6.19
N ASP A 135 -13.04 -19.48 -6.42
CA ASP A 135 -12.83 -20.46 -5.35
C ASP A 135 -11.35 -20.64 -4.97
N ILE A 136 -10.41 -20.32 -5.87
CA ILE A 136 -8.97 -20.51 -5.65
C ILE A 136 -8.21 -19.20 -5.82
N LEU A 137 -8.29 -18.55 -6.99
CA LEU A 137 -7.46 -17.37 -7.28
C LEU A 137 -7.77 -16.21 -6.33
N THR A 138 -9.06 -15.90 -6.10
CA THR A 138 -9.47 -14.76 -5.28
C THR A 138 -9.03 -14.90 -3.81
N PRO A 139 -9.20 -16.06 -3.14
CA PRO A 139 -8.61 -16.27 -1.81
C PRO A 139 -7.09 -16.15 -1.80
N VAL A 140 -6.40 -16.75 -2.78
CA VAL A 140 -4.92 -16.69 -2.87
C VAL A 140 -4.43 -15.25 -3.06
N ASP A 141 -5.06 -14.48 -3.95
CA ASP A 141 -4.75 -13.07 -4.20
C ASP A 141 -5.00 -12.18 -2.97
N LYS A 142 -5.93 -12.58 -2.11
CA LYS A 142 -6.19 -11.95 -0.79
C LYS A 142 -5.24 -12.42 0.31
N MET A 143 -4.21 -13.18 -0.04
CA MET A 143 -3.27 -13.80 0.90
C MET A 143 -3.92 -14.79 1.88
N ASP A 144 -5.03 -15.41 1.47
CA ASP A 144 -5.81 -16.40 2.25
C ASP A 144 -5.78 -17.79 1.59
N GLY A 145 -4.69 -18.10 0.89
CA GLY A 145 -4.51 -19.39 0.21
C GLY A 145 -4.38 -20.58 1.17
N ASP A 146 -3.78 -20.38 2.35
CA ASP A 146 -3.59 -21.42 3.36
C ASP A 146 -4.90 -21.92 3.98
N SER A 147 -5.96 -21.12 3.93
CA SER A 147 -7.29 -21.50 4.41
C SER A 147 -8.03 -22.43 3.45
N LEU A 148 -7.51 -22.61 2.22
CA LEU A 148 -8.15 -23.47 1.24
C LEU A 148 -7.96 -24.96 1.59
N PRO A 149 -9.04 -25.74 1.73
CA PRO A 149 -8.93 -27.16 2.00
C PRO A 149 -8.42 -27.91 0.77
N VAL A 150 -7.86 -29.12 0.98
CA VAL A 150 -7.46 -30.02 -0.13
C VAL A 150 -8.61 -30.27 -1.12
N SER A 151 -9.86 -30.28 -0.62
CA SER A 151 -11.06 -30.44 -1.45
C SER A 151 -11.27 -29.33 -2.48
N ALA A 152 -10.71 -28.13 -2.28
CA ALA A 152 -10.78 -27.04 -3.25
C ALA A 152 -10.02 -27.37 -4.55
N PHE A 153 -9.09 -28.32 -4.50
CA PHE A 153 -8.19 -28.69 -5.60
C PHE A 153 -8.54 -30.03 -6.27
N VAL A 154 -9.67 -30.65 -5.93
CA VAL A 154 -10.06 -31.98 -6.47
C VAL A 154 -10.19 -31.97 -7.99
N ASP A 155 -10.72 -30.88 -8.57
CA ASP A 155 -10.82 -30.70 -10.02
C ASP A 155 -9.46 -30.43 -10.70
N HIS A 156 -8.40 -30.27 -9.90
CA HIS A 156 -7.03 -29.94 -10.29
C HIS A 156 -6.02 -30.94 -9.70
N ALA A 157 -6.44 -32.19 -9.47
CA ALA A 157 -5.64 -33.20 -8.77
C ALA A 157 -4.32 -33.55 -9.49
N ASP A 158 -4.25 -33.33 -10.80
CA ASP A 158 -3.06 -33.50 -11.64
C ASP A 158 -2.19 -32.24 -11.74
N GLY A 159 -2.61 -31.14 -11.10
CA GLY A 159 -1.97 -29.83 -11.16
C GLY A 159 -2.34 -28.98 -12.39
N THR A 160 -3.30 -29.41 -13.21
CA THR A 160 -3.76 -28.65 -14.39
C THR A 160 -4.79 -27.58 -13.97
N PHE A 161 -4.61 -26.34 -14.42
CA PHE A 161 -5.52 -25.20 -14.15
C PHE A 161 -6.14 -24.63 -15.43
N GLU A 162 -7.23 -23.88 -15.28
CA GLU A 162 -7.92 -23.23 -16.40
C GLU A 162 -7.12 -22.05 -16.98
N LEU A 163 -7.17 -21.91 -18.30
CA LEU A 163 -6.58 -20.78 -19.00
C LEU A 163 -7.43 -19.51 -18.85
N GLY A 164 -6.79 -18.35 -19.00
CA GLY A 164 -7.47 -17.04 -19.06
C GLY A 164 -7.80 -16.40 -17.72
N ALA A 165 -7.36 -16.98 -16.59
CA ALA A 165 -7.62 -16.44 -15.26
C ALA A 165 -6.96 -15.07 -15.00
N SER A 166 -5.82 -14.78 -15.64
CA SER A 166 -5.13 -13.48 -15.51
C SER A 166 -5.98 -12.28 -15.97
N ALA A 167 -6.97 -12.50 -16.83
CA ALA A 167 -7.88 -11.45 -17.28
C ALA A 167 -8.72 -10.86 -16.12
N TYR A 168 -8.87 -11.59 -15.01
CA TYR A 168 -9.65 -11.22 -13.83
C TYR A 168 -8.84 -10.51 -12.75
N GLU A 169 -7.49 -10.59 -12.77
CA GLU A 169 -6.65 -10.01 -11.71
C GLU A 169 -6.76 -8.47 -11.64
N LYS A 170 -6.85 -7.81 -12.81
CA LYS A 170 -6.99 -6.35 -12.95
C LYS A 170 -6.11 -5.54 -11.99
N ARG A 171 -4.86 -5.96 -11.80
CA ARG A 171 -3.96 -5.49 -10.72
C ARG A 171 -3.75 -3.97 -10.63
N GLY A 172 -3.90 -3.24 -11.74
CA GLY A 172 -3.89 -1.76 -11.72
C GLY A 172 -2.63 -1.10 -11.14
N VAL A 173 -1.46 -1.76 -11.23
CA VAL A 173 -0.23 -1.34 -10.51
C VAL A 173 0.52 -0.15 -11.12
N ALA A 174 0.00 0.43 -12.21
CA ALA A 174 0.65 1.52 -12.90
C ALA A 174 0.42 2.85 -12.17
N VAL A 175 1.51 3.56 -11.85
CA VAL A 175 1.44 4.91 -11.25
C VAL A 175 0.94 5.95 -12.27
N SER A 176 1.28 5.76 -13.54
CA SER A 176 0.79 6.57 -14.66
C SER A 176 0.39 5.66 -15.82
N VAL A 177 -0.66 6.04 -16.54
CA VAL A 177 -1.17 5.33 -17.72
C VAL A 177 -1.19 6.27 -18.92
N PRO A 178 -0.96 5.76 -20.15
CA PRO A 178 -1.02 6.59 -21.34
C PRO A 178 -2.45 7.09 -21.59
N GLU A 179 -2.58 8.36 -21.94
CA GLU A 179 -3.80 8.94 -22.48
C GLU A 179 -3.71 8.92 -23.99
N TRP A 180 -4.75 8.41 -24.65
CA TRP A 180 -4.80 8.38 -26.10
C TRP A 180 -5.22 9.75 -26.62
N ASP A 181 -4.33 10.40 -27.38
CA ASP A 181 -4.64 11.60 -28.15
C ASP A 181 -5.14 11.20 -29.55
N SER A 182 -6.41 11.49 -29.82
CA SER A 182 -7.07 11.16 -31.09
C SER A 182 -6.95 12.24 -32.16
N THR A 183 -6.32 13.38 -31.84
CA THR A 183 -6.16 14.52 -32.76
C THR A 183 -5.05 14.34 -33.79
#